data_AF-A0A538RHZ3-F1
#
_entry.id   AF-A0A538RHZ3-F1
#
_cell.length_a   1.000
_cell.length_b   1.000
_cell.length_c   1.000
_cell.angle_alpha   90.00
_cell.angle_beta   90.00
_cell.angle_gamma   90.00
#
_symmetry.space_group_name_H-M   'P 1'
#
loop_
_entity.id
_entity.type
_entity.pdbx_description
1 polymer ?
#
loop_
_entity_poly.entity_id
_entity_poly.type
_entity_poly.pdbx_seq_one_letter_code
_entity_poly.pdbx_strand_id
1 'polypeptide(L)'
;MDAQGAFPPPPAVLGGASLTELLRDGAVDVMIDPKYPQAIGIDSIRKFINIFGNCKWEILKNDSKDSPFFTSDFPIAIEKTSDPRVLNRIVPLAPNLAVRIKPDISIDRTQIDLSFSKFSCVSRHIGHGDVAKINTLLVRCAEETVFYRDNPAWVLPFIRKNQHYRIETCSKELRTTTGTILFSTQSVVATVPSVEPTRASVE
;
A
#
# COMPACT_ATOMS: atom_id res chain seq x y z
N MET A 1 18.85 9.05 -22.75
CA MET A 1 19.23 8.22 -23.90
C MET A 1 19.54 9.08 -25.11
N ASP A 2 18.58 9.85 -25.66
CA ASP A 2 18.83 10.75 -26.79
C ASP A 2 19.86 11.86 -26.49
N ALA A 3 19.62 12.65 -25.44
CA ALA A 3 20.57 13.65 -24.93
C ALA A 3 21.95 13.10 -24.50
N GLN A 4 22.05 11.78 -24.34
CA GLN A 4 23.28 11.07 -23.96
C GLN A 4 23.97 10.45 -25.19
N GLY A 5 23.49 10.73 -26.41
CA GLY A 5 24.03 10.20 -27.66
C GLY A 5 23.79 8.71 -27.88
N ALA A 6 22.85 8.10 -27.14
CA ALA A 6 22.59 6.66 -27.21
C ALA A 6 21.64 6.26 -28.36
N PHE A 7 21.06 7.23 -29.08
CA PHE A 7 20.32 6.98 -30.31
C PHE A 7 21.20 7.27 -31.53
N PRO A 8 21.01 6.53 -32.63
CA PRO A 8 21.63 6.87 -33.89
C PRO A 8 21.21 8.29 -34.31
N PRO A 9 22.07 9.02 -35.04
CA PRO A 9 21.77 10.38 -35.45
C PRO A 9 20.45 10.43 -36.25
N PRO A 10 19.63 11.47 -36.04
CA PRO A 10 18.34 11.58 -36.68
C PRO A 10 18.47 11.62 -38.21
N PRO A 11 17.50 11.05 -38.95
CA PRO A 11 17.50 11.07 -40.41
C PRO A 11 17.66 12.50 -40.96
N ALA A 12 18.51 12.68 -41.97
CA ALA A 12 18.78 14.00 -42.55
C ALA A 12 17.53 14.73 -43.07
N VAL A 13 16.47 13.98 -43.41
CA VAL A 13 15.17 14.50 -43.87
C VAL A 13 14.41 15.26 -42.76
N LEU A 14 14.74 15.03 -41.49
CA LEU A 14 14.15 15.73 -40.33
C LEU A 14 14.97 16.94 -39.88
N GLY A 15 15.92 17.42 -40.71
CA GLY A 15 16.72 18.61 -40.40
C GLY A 15 17.85 18.39 -39.39
N GLY A 16 18.12 17.15 -39.01
CA GLY A 16 19.27 16.78 -38.16
C GLY A 16 19.12 17.10 -36.66
N ALA A 17 17.99 17.70 -36.25
CA ALA A 17 17.69 17.95 -34.84
C ALA A 17 17.29 16.66 -34.12
N SER A 18 17.87 16.43 -32.94
CA SER A 18 17.53 15.32 -32.05
C SER A 18 16.12 15.50 -31.48
N LEU A 19 15.49 14.41 -31.03
CA LEU A 19 14.17 14.47 -30.38
C LEU A 19 14.21 15.38 -29.14
N THR A 20 15.32 15.38 -28.42
CA THR A 20 15.54 16.25 -27.25
C THR A 20 15.54 17.73 -27.63
N GLU A 21 16.18 18.10 -28.74
CA GLU A 21 16.19 19.47 -29.25
C GLU A 21 14.80 19.88 -29.72
N LEU A 22 14.12 19.01 -30.46
CA LEU A 22 12.76 19.25 -30.94
C LEU A 22 11.74 19.41 -29.80
N LEU A 23 11.90 18.65 -28.72
CA LEU A 23 11.10 18.80 -27.49
C LEU A 23 11.42 20.09 -26.74
N ARG A 24 12.70 20.46 -26.66
CA ARG A 24 13.16 21.68 -25.96
C ARG A 24 12.68 22.95 -26.66
N ASP A 25 12.73 22.95 -27.99
CA ASP A 25 12.32 24.09 -28.81
C ASP A 25 10.79 24.14 -29.00
N GLY A 26 10.05 23.17 -28.45
CA GLY A 26 8.59 23.07 -28.55
C GLY A 26 8.09 22.74 -29.97
N ALA A 27 9.00 22.38 -30.88
CA ALA A 27 8.68 22.01 -32.26
C ALA A 27 7.97 20.65 -32.36
N VAL A 28 8.14 19.80 -31.34
CA VAL A 28 7.45 18.51 -31.18
C VAL A 28 6.75 18.49 -29.83
N ASP A 29 5.47 18.12 -29.85
CA ASP A 29 4.68 17.82 -28.67
C ASP A 29 4.45 16.30 -28.59
N VAL A 30 4.69 15.71 -27.42
CA VAL A 30 4.46 14.29 -27.17
C VAL A 30 3.14 14.13 -26.45
N MET A 31 2.09 13.93 -27.24
CA MET A 31 0.78 13.58 -26.70
C MET A 31 0.75 12.10 -26.33
N ILE A 32 0.79 11.81 -25.03
CA ILE A 32 0.63 10.46 -24.50
C ILE A 32 -0.86 10.14 -24.43
N ASP A 33 -1.30 9.04 -25.05
CA ASP A 33 -2.66 8.54 -24.87
C ASP A 33 -2.85 8.11 -23.39
N PRO A 34 -3.73 8.77 -22.62
CA PRO A 34 -3.95 8.43 -21.22
C PRO A 34 -4.56 7.03 -21.03
N LYS A 35 -5.08 6.41 -22.09
CA LYS A 35 -5.61 5.04 -22.06
C LYS A 35 -4.52 3.97 -22.23
N TYR A 36 -3.30 4.38 -22.58
CA TYR A 36 -2.19 3.44 -22.70
C TYR A 36 -1.82 2.88 -21.30
N PRO A 37 -1.68 1.55 -21.11
CA PRO A 37 -1.54 0.95 -19.79
C PRO A 37 -0.40 1.53 -18.93
N GLN A 38 0.73 1.88 -19.55
CA GLN A 38 1.88 2.49 -18.88
C GLN A 38 1.56 3.89 -18.37
N ALA A 39 0.78 4.67 -19.14
CA ALA A 39 0.32 5.99 -18.73
C ALA A 39 -0.62 5.88 -17.53
N ILE A 40 -1.56 4.92 -17.56
CA ILE A 40 -2.46 4.61 -16.43
C ILE A 40 -1.66 4.24 -15.19
N GLY A 41 -0.63 3.39 -15.34
CA GLY A 41 0.24 2.98 -14.24
C GLY A 41 0.98 4.15 -13.60
N ILE A 42 1.60 5.01 -14.41
CA ILE A 42 2.31 6.20 -13.92
C ILE A 42 1.34 7.17 -13.23
N ASP A 43 0.19 7.46 -13.83
CA ASP A 43 -0.82 8.33 -13.24
C ASP A 43 -1.34 7.77 -11.90
N SER A 44 -1.55 6.44 -11.81
CA SER A 44 -1.92 5.77 -10.58
C SER A 44 -0.86 5.94 -9.49
N ILE A 45 0.43 5.77 -9.84
CA ILE A 45 1.54 6.00 -8.90
C ILE A 45 1.55 7.45 -8.41
N ARG A 46 1.41 8.42 -9.31
CA ARG A 46 1.35 9.85 -8.93
C ARG A 46 0.19 10.13 -7.98
N LYS A 47 -0.99 9.56 -8.25
CA LYS A 47 -2.16 9.67 -7.37
C LYS A 47 -1.91 9.04 -6.00
N PHE A 48 -1.27 7.87 -5.93
CA PHE A 48 -0.90 7.25 -4.65
C PHE A 48 0.11 8.09 -3.86
N ILE A 49 1.14 8.62 -4.52
CA ILE A 49 2.12 9.52 -3.90
C ILE A 49 1.41 10.75 -3.31
N ASN A 50 0.50 11.36 -4.07
CA ASN A 50 -0.30 12.48 -3.57
C ASN A 50 -1.10 12.08 -2.31
N ILE A 51 -1.85 10.97 -2.36
CA ILE A 51 -2.71 10.55 -1.24
C ILE A 51 -1.90 10.23 0.02
N PHE A 52 -0.84 9.43 -0.11
CA PHE A 52 -0.06 9.00 1.04
C PHE A 52 0.91 10.09 1.53
N GLY A 53 1.40 10.95 0.65
CA GLY A 53 2.27 12.06 1.01
C GLY A 53 1.52 13.25 1.64
N ASN A 54 0.29 13.54 1.22
CA ASN A 54 -0.53 14.65 1.73
C ASN A 54 -1.45 14.28 2.90
N CYS A 55 -1.07 13.31 3.72
CA CYS A 55 -1.92 12.85 4.81
C CYS A 55 -1.19 12.84 6.15
N LYS A 56 -1.93 12.49 7.21
CA LYS A 56 -1.37 12.41 8.56
C LYS A 56 -0.61 11.10 8.74
N TRP A 57 0.63 11.21 9.20
CA TRP A 57 1.46 10.09 9.63
C TRP A 57 1.57 10.10 11.16
N GLU A 58 1.50 8.93 11.78
CA GLU A 58 1.78 8.74 13.20
C GLU A 58 3.03 7.86 13.35
N ILE A 59 4.06 8.39 14.01
CA ILE A 59 5.25 7.63 14.41
C ILE A 59 4.96 6.97 15.74
N LEU A 60 4.77 5.65 15.71
CA LEU A 60 4.41 4.83 16.86
C LEU A 60 5.68 4.29 17.52
N LYS A 61 5.93 4.74 18.74
CA LYS A 61 7.04 4.29 19.59
C LYS A 61 6.51 3.31 20.62
N ASN A 62 7.10 2.13 20.67
CA ASN A 62 6.79 1.10 21.64
C ASN A 62 7.95 0.95 22.63
N ASP A 63 7.77 1.44 23.85
CA ASP A 63 8.81 1.36 24.88
C ASP A 63 8.86 0.00 25.58
N SER A 64 7.86 -0.86 25.35
CA SER A 64 7.83 -2.21 25.92
C SER A 64 8.81 -3.12 25.19
N LYS A 65 9.70 -3.76 25.96
CA LYS A 65 10.64 -4.76 25.44
C LYS A 65 10.01 -6.16 25.33
N ASP A 66 8.94 -6.42 26.08
CA ASP A 66 8.33 -7.75 26.21
C ASP A 66 7.39 -8.10 25.05
N SER A 67 6.87 -7.08 24.37
CA SER A 67 6.05 -7.23 23.17
C SER A 67 6.49 -6.20 22.13
N PRO A 68 7.58 -6.43 21.38
CA PRO A 68 7.96 -5.66 20.22
C PRO A 68 6.99 -5.91 19.04
N PHE A 69 7.10 -5.11 17.99
CA PHE A 69 6.36 -5.34 16.76
C PHE A 69 6.87 -6.58 16.01
N PHE A 70 5.93 -7.36 15.47
CA PHE A 70 6.23 -8.35 14.41
C PHE A 70 6.56 -7.65 13.09
N THR A 71 7.10 -8.41 12.14
CA THR A 71 7.00 -8.11 10.70
C THR A 71 6.70 -9.42 9.95
N SER A 72 6.52 -9.37 8.64
CA SER A 72 6.11 -10.51 7.82
C SER A 72 6.56 -10.34 6.37
N ASP A 73 6.37 -11.39 5.57
CA ASP A 73 6.48 -11.36 4.10
C ASP A 73 5.54 -10.35 3.43
N PHE A 74 4.41 -10.02 4.08
CA PHE A 74 3.60 -8.85 3.79
C PHE A 74 3.80 -7.78 4.89
N PRO A 75 4.81 -6.89 4.80
CA PRO A 75 5.26 -6.05 5.92
C PRO A 75 4.37 -4.81 6.17
N ILE A 76 3.07 -4.92 5.92
CA ILE A 76 2.10 -3.83 6.06
C ILE A 76 0.83 -4.36 6.72
N ALA A 77 0.48 -3.84 7.89
CA ALA A 77 -0.83 -4.10 8.48
C ALA A 77 -1.89 -3.13 7.92
N ILE A 78 -3.07 -3.67 7.59
CA ILE A 78 -4.22 -2.87 7.17
C ILE A 78 -5.18 -2.65 8.34
N GLU A 79 -5.31 -1.41 8.80
CA GLU A 79 -6.18 -1.04 9.91
C GLU A 79 -7.45 -0.37 9.37
N LYS A 80 -8.60 -0.96 9.68
CA LYS A 80 -9.91 -0.43 9.25
C LYS A 80 -10.20 0.90 9.94
N THR A 81 -10.79 1.83 9.21
CA THR A 81 -11.29 3.10 9.76
C THR A 81 -12.82 3.08 9.82
N SER A 82 -13.41 4.17 10.33
CA SER A 82 -14.87 4.36 10.31
C SER A 82 -15.43 4.46 8.88
N ASP A 83 -14.63 4.96 7.94
CA ASP A 83 -15.00 4.94 6.52
C ASP A 83 -14.47 3.64 5.89
N PRO A 84 -15.34 2.74 5.40
CA PRO A 84 -14.93 1.45 4.84
C PRO A 84 -14.08 1.57 3.57
N ARG A 85 -14.03 2.76 2.94
CA ARG A 85 -13.20 3.07 1.77
C ARG A 85 -11.76 3.43 2.15
N VAL A 86 -11.52 3.75 3.42
CA VAL A 86 -10.21 4.21 3.91
C VAL A 86 -9.62 3.16 4.85
N LEU A 87 -8.39 2.76 4.54
CA LEU A 87 -7.59 1.87 5.36
C LEU A 87 -6.32 2.59 5.78
N ASN A 88 -6.06 2.62 7.08
CA ASN A 88 -4.75 3.02 7.55
C ASN A 88 -3.74 1.91 7.20
N ARG A 89 -2.49 2.31 6.94
CA ARG A 89 -1.38 1.40 6.69
C ARG A 89 -0.42 1.51 7.85
N ILE A 90 -0.09 0.39 8.49
CA ILE A 90 0.88 0.36 9.59
C ILE A 90 2.10 -0.44 9.12
N VAL A 91 3.25 0.21 9.08
CA VAL A 91 4.52 -0.36 8.63
C VAL A 91 5.47 -0.44 9.82
N PRO A 92 5.80 -1.63 10.33
CA PRO A 92 6.85 -1.78 11.33
C PRO A 92 8.21 -1.49 10.68
N LEU A 93 8.97 -0.57 11.26
CA LEU A 93 10.32 -0.21 10.80
C LEU A 93 11.41 -0.85 11.67
N ALA A 94 11.11 -1.08 12.94
CA ALA A 94 11.97 -1.75 13.90
C ALA A 94 11.10 -2.41 15.00
N PRO A 95 11.65 -3.28 15.85
CA PRO A 95 10.89 -3.93 16.91
C PRO A 95 10.17 -2.95 17.86
N ASN A 96 10.67 -1.72 18.01
CA ASN A 96 10.09 -0.68 18.87
C ASN A 96 9.50 0.51 18.10
N LEU A 97 9.46 0.45 16.76
CA LEU A 97 9.10 1.60 15.92
C LEU A 97 8.22 1.17 14.74
N ALA A 98 7.10 1.85 14.57
CA ALA A 98 6.24 1.68 13.40
C ALA A 98 5.72 3.03 12.90
N VAL A 99 5.31 3.10 11.63
CA VAL A 99 4.62 4.25 11.05
C VAL A 99 3.19 3.85 10.72
N ARG A 100 2.21 4.60 11.20
CA ARG A 100 0.81 4.51 10.77
C ARG A 100 0.51 5.67 9.83
N ILE A 101 0.25 5.35 8.56
CA ILE A 101 -0.19 6.28 7.53
C ILE A 101 -1.71 6.30 7.53
N LYS A 102 -2.32 7.49 7.57
CA LYS A 102 -3.77 7.68 7.67
C LYS A 102 -4.27 8.47 6.45
N PRO A 103 -4.57 7.78 5.33
CA PRO A 103 -5.03 8.43 4.11
C PRO A 103 -6.28 9.25 4.38
N ASP A 104 -6.36 10.42 3.76
CA ASP A 104 -7.54 11.28 3.84
C ASP A 104 -8.28 11.25 2.49
N ILE A 105 -9.53 10.79 2.52
CA ILE A 105 -10.37 10.70 1.32
C ILE A 105 -10.87 12.07 0.84
N SER A 106 -10.77 13.11 1.67
CA SER A 106 -11.13 14.48 1.29
C SER A 106 -10.10 15.15 0.38
N ILE A 107 -8.90 14.57 0.24
CA ILE A 107 -7.87 15.07 -0.67
C ILE A 107 -8.36 14.91 -2.11
N ASP A 108 -8.44 16.03 -2.83
CA ASP A 108 -8.73 16.05 -4.24
C ASP A 108 -7.69 15.21 -5.02
N ARG A 109 -8.18 14.21 -5.75
CA ARG A 109 -7.36 13.29 -6.54
C ARG A 109 -7.12 13.78 -7.96
N THR A 110 -7.80 14.85 -8.37
CA THR A 110 -7.65 15.48 -9.69
C THR A 110 -6.52 16.51 -9.69
N GLN A 111 -6.31 17.20 -8.57
CA GLN A 111 -5.16 18.07 -8.36
C GLN A 111 -4.06 17.35 -7.58
N ILE A 112 -3.03 16.94 -8.30
CA ILE A 112 -1.86 16.25 -7.74
C ILE A 112 -0.93 17.30 -7.12
N ASP A 113 -0.80 17.29 -5.79
CA ASP A 113 0.16 18.12 -5.06
C ASP A 113 1.39 17.27 -4.65
N LEU A 114 2.50 17.43 -5.38
CA LEU A 114 3.77 16.77 -5.04
C LEU A 114 4.68 17.62 -4.15
N SER A 115 4.23 18.81 -3.72
CA SER A 115 4.92 19.61 -2.70
C SER A 115 4.57 19.17 -1.28
N PHE A 116 3.57 18.30 -1.15
CA PHE A 116 3.09 17.72 0.10
C PHE A 116 2.58 18.76 1.12
N SER A 117 1.88 19.79 0.65
CA SER A 117 1.43 20.93 1.47
C SER A 117 0.52 20.53 2.65
N LYS A 118 -0.13 19.37 2.57
CA LYS A 118 -1.04 18.85 3.61
C LYS A 118 -0.41 17.75 4.48
N PHE A 119 0.86 17.43 4.26
CA PHE A 119 1.57 16.47 5.10
C PHE A 119 1.59 16.92 6.55
N SER A 120 1.30 16.00 7.47
CA SER A 120 1.50 16.22 8.90
C SER A 120 2.00 14.95 9.56
N CYS A 121 2.86 15.13 10.57
CA CYS A 121 3.45 14.01 11.28
C CYS A 121 3.35 14.26 12.79
N VAL A 122 2.97 13.22 13.54
CA VAL A 122 2.96 13.26 15.00
C VAL A 122 3.67 12.04 15.56
N SER A 123 4.41 12.20 16.66
CA SER A 123 5.00 11.08 17.37
C SER A 123 4.17 10.73 18.59
N ARG A 124 4.04 9.42 18.86
CA ARG A 124 3.22 8.89 19.93
C ARG A 124 3.89 7.68 20.55
N HIS A 125 3.92 7.65 21.88
CA HIS A 125 4.19 6.42 22.64
C HIS A 125 2.88 5.61 22.73
N ILE A 126 2.95 4.32 22.40
CA ILE A 126 1.80 3.42 22.44
C ILE A 126 1.94 2.41 23.56
N GLY A 127 0.81 2.08 24.19
CA GLY A 127 0.76 1.08 25.26
C GLY A 127 0.73 -0.34 24.71
N HIS A 128 0.98 -1.30 25.60
CA HIS A 128 0.99 -2.74 25.29
C HIS A 128 -0.27 -3.22 24.55
N GLY A 129 -1.45 -2.71 24.92
CA GLY A 129 -2.71 -3.09 24.26
C GLY A 129 -2.78 -2.67 22.78
N ASP A 130 -2.23 -1.51 22.43
CA ASP A 130 -2.19 -1.05 21.04
C ASP A 130 -1.15 -1.83 20.25
N VAL A 131 0.00 -2.15 20.86
CA VAL A 131 1.00 -3.03 20.26
C VAL A 131 0.41 -4.41 19.95
N ALA A 132 -0.31 -5.02 20.90
CA ALA A 132 -0.95 -6.31 20.70
C ALA A 132 -1.98 -6.28 19.55
N LYS A 133 -2.74 -5.19 19.41
CA LYS A 133 -3.66 -5.01 18.27
C LYS A 133 -2.91 -4.91 16.94
N ILE A 134 -1.82 -4.14 16.89
CA ILE A 134 -1.00 -3.99 15.68
C ILE A 134 -0.37 -5.33 15.31
N ASN A 135 0.21 -6.03 16.29
CA ASN A 135 0.77 -7.37 16.11
C ASN A 135 -0.27 -8.38 15.62
N THR A 136 -1.51 -8.28 16.12
CA THR A 136 -2.62 -9.10 15.63
C THR A 136 -2.88 -8.82 14.15
N LEU A 137 -2.90 -7.54 13.74
CA LEU A 137 -3.09 -7.18 12.34
C LEU A 137 -1.93 -7.65 11.47
N LEU A 138 -0.68 -7.49 11.91
CA LEU A 138 0.50 -7.90 11.15
C LEU A 138 0.48 -9.40 10.88
N VAL A 139 0.23 -10.23 11.90
CA VAL A 139 0.12 -11.69 11.72
C VAL A 139 -1.02 -12.05 10.77
N ARG A 140 -2.17 -11.39 10.87
CA ARG A 140 -3.31 -11.67 9.99
C ARG A 140 -3.14 -11.15 8.56
N CYS A 141 -2.18 -10.26 8.35
CA CYS A 141 -1.82 -9.73 7.04
C CYS A 141 -0.71 -10.54 6.37
N ALA A 142 0.07 -11.31 7.14
CA ALA A 142 1.09 -12.20 6.62
C ALA A 142 0.49 -13.22 5.65
N GLU A 143 1.25 -13.56 4.61
CA GLU A 143 0.84 -14.59 3.65
C GLU A 143 1.25 -15.97 4.17
N GLU A 144 2.53 -16.14 4.50
CA GLU A 144 3.09 -17.41 4.97
C GLU A 144 3.99 -17.22 6.20
N THR A 145 4.81 -16.18 6.23
CA THR A 145 5.91 -16.04 7.19
C THR A 145 5.79 -14.80 8.07
N VAL A 146 5.93 -15.00 9.37
CA VAL A 146 6.03 -13.94 10.39
C VAL A 146 7.43 -13.95 11.00
N PHE A 147 8.06 -12.78 11.05
CA PHE A 147 9.35 -12.56 11.67
C PHE A 147 9.18 -11.87 13.02
N TYR A 148 9.97 -12.34 13.99
CA TYR A 148 10.04 -11.77 15.31
C TYR A 148 11.48 -11.92 15.83
N ARG A 149 11.96 -10.92 16.56
CA ARG A 149 13.37 -10.86 17.00
C ARG A 149 13.73 -11.99 17.96
N ASP A 150 12.81 -12.33 18.87
CA ASP A 150 13.06 -13.20 20.01
C ASP A 150 12.25 -14.52 19.87
N ASN A 151 12.40 -15.48 20.79
CA ASN A 151 11.56 -16.69 20.80
C ASN A 151 10.88 -16.96 22.16
N PRO A 152 10.08 -16.01 22.68
CA PRO A 152 9.34 -16.21 23.92
C PRO A 152 8.17 -17.19 23.70
N ALA A 153 7.83 -17.94 24.76
CA ALA A 153 6.84 -19.02 24.70
C ALA A 153 5.44 -18.59 24.20
N TRP A 154 5.10 -17.31 24.28
CA TRP A 154 3.79 -16.79 23.85
C TRP A 154 3.68 -16.55 22.34
N VAL A 155 4.80 -16.40 21.62
CA VAL A 155 4.80 -15.99 20.19
C VAL A 155 4.11 -17.05 19.32
N LEU A 156 4.49 -18.33 19.45
CA LEU A 156 3.88 -19.39 18.66
C LEU A 156 2.37 -19.55 18.93
N PRO A 157 1.88 -19.60 20.18
CA PRO A 157 0.44 -19.54 20.46
C PRO A 157 -0.26 -18.32 19.86
N PHE A 158 0.38 -17.14 19.92
CA PHE A 158 -0.18 -15.92 19.35
C PHE A 158 -0.31 -15.99 17.83
N ILE A 159 0.70 -16.52 17.14
CA ILE A 159 0.67 -16.73 15.69
C ILE A 159 -0.42 -17.74 15.32
N ARG A 160 -0.46 -18.91 15.98
CA ARG A 160 -1.47 -19.96 15.70
C ARG A 160 -2.90 -19.44 15.83
N LYS A 161 -3.17 -18.56 16.79
CA LYS A 161 -4.48 -17.92 16.97
C LYS A 161 -4.88 -17.00 15.81
N ASN A 162 -3.91 -16.44 15.09
CA ASN A 162 -4.11 -15.38 14.10
C ASN A 162 -3.67 -15.76 12.67
N GLN A 163 -3.17 -16.96 12.44
CA GLN A 163 -2.69 -17.43 11.13
C GLN A 163 -3.82 -17.77 10.13
N HIS A 164 -5.06 -17.94 10.60
CA HIS A 164 -6.20 -18.33 9.76
C HIS A 164 -6.87 -17.15 9.07
N TYR A 165 -6.07 -16.17 8.65
CA TYR A 165 -6.53 -14.97 7.98
C TYR A 165 -5.59 -14.64 6.83
N ARG A 166 -6.12 -13.95 5.82
CA ARG A 166 -5.33 -13.41 4.71
C ARG A 166 -5.90 -12.09 4.23
N ILE A 167 -5.11 -11.32 3.49
CA ILE A 167 -5.60 -10.14 2.78
C ILE A 167 -6.24 -10.59 1.47
N GLU A 168 -7.44 -10.09 1.22
CA GLU A 168 -8.14 -10.24 -0.05
C GLU A 168 -8.55 -8.89 -0.62
N THR A 169 -8.66 -8.84 -1.94
CA THR A 169 -9.34 -7.73 -2.61
C THR A 169 -10.83 -8.03 -2.64
N CYS A 170 -11.64 -7.14 -2.06
CA CYS A 170 -13.08 -7.29 -1.99
C CYS A 170 -13.77 -6.10 -2.66
N SER A 171 -14.74 -6.38 -3.53
CA SER A 171 -15.67 -5.38 -4.02
C SER A 171 -16.83 -5.23 -3.04
N LYS A 172 -17.17 -4.00 -2.68
CA LYS A 172 -18.25 -3.68 -1.75
C LYS A 172 -19.17 -2.63 -2.37
N GLU A 173 -20.45 -2.78 -2.07
CA GLU A 173 -21.46 -1.78 -2.39
C GLU A 173 -21.74 -0.93 -1.14
N LEU A 174 -21.69 0.38 -1.32
CA LEU A 174 -22.12 1.35 -0.32
C LEU A 174 -23.36 2.07 -0.86
N ARG A 175 -24.50 1.87 -0.21
CA ARG A 175 -25.72 2.63 -0.50
C ARG A 175 -25.64 3.99 0.16
N THR A 176 -25.84 5.03 -0.64
CA THR A 176 -25.90 6.43 -0.24
C THR A 176 -27.30 6.98 -0.53
N THR A 177 -27.62 8.16 -0.01
CA THR A 177 -28.90 8.83 -0.29
C THR A 177 -29.09 9.16 -1.77
N THR A 178 -28.00 9.25 -2.55
CA THR A 178 -28.01 9.63 -3.97
C THR A 178 -27.73 8.47 -4.93
N GLY A 179 -27.56 7.24 -4.42
CA GLY A 179 -27.29 6.06 -5.25
C GLY A 179 -26.36 5.05 -4.61
N THR A 180 -25.86 4.10 -5.40
CA THR A 180 -24.95 3.04 -4.94
C THR A 180 -23.54 3.26 -5.47
N ILE A 181 -22.55 3.19 -4.59
CA ILE A 181 -21.13 3.23 -4.94
C ILE A 181 -20.59 1.81 -4.85
N LEU A 182 -20.09 1.28 -5.97
CA LEU A 182 -19.25 0.09 -5.97
C LEU A 182 -17.79 0.52 -5.78
N PHE A 183 -17.10 -0.07 -4.82
CA PHE A 183 -15.68 0.19 -4.61
C PHE A 183 -14.93 -1.09 -4.26
N SER A 184 -13.69 -1.17 -4.73
CA SER A 184 -12.77 -2.26 -4.41
C SER A 184 -11.82 -1.82 -3.30
N THR A 185 -11.64 -2.66 -2.28
CA THR A 185 -10.74 -2.40 -1.16
C THR A 185 -10.07 -3.70 -0.71
N GLN A 186 -9.00 -3.58 0.06
CA GLN A 186 -8.41 -4.74 0.72
C GLN A 186 -9.12 -5.03 2.04
N SER A 187 -9.19 -6.29 2.44
CA SER A 187 -9.73 -6.66 3.74
C SER A 187 -9.06 -7.93 4.25
N VAL A 188 -8.80 -7.97 5.55
CA VAL A 188 -8.44 -9.20 6.26
C VAL A 188 -9.68 -10.07 6.34
N VAL A 189 -9.63 -11.25 5.72
CA VAL A 189 -10.70 -12.26 5.72
C VAL A 189 -10.21 -13.53 6.40
N ALA A 190 -11.11 -14.28 7.03
CA ALA A 190 -10.78 -15.59 7.58
C ALA A 190 -10.59 -16.58 6.45
N THR A 191 -9.54 -17.40 6.51
CA THR A 191 -9.34 -18.49 5.56
C THR A 191 -10.31 -19.62 5.92
N VAL A 192 -11.21 -19.97 4.99
CA VAL A 192 -12.01 -21.20 5.12
C VAL A 192 -11.05 -22.37 4.89
N PRO A 193 -11.06 -23.43 5.73
CA PRO A 193 -10.26 -24.62 5.44
C PRO A 193 -10.64 -25.17 4.07
N SER A 194 -9.66 -25.52 3.25
CA SER A 194 -9.92 -26.27 2.01
C SER A 194 -10.62 -27.57 2.37
N VAL A 195 -11.86 -27.77 1.91
CA VAL A 195 -12.48 -29.09 1.90
C VAL A 195 -11.65 -29.93 0.94
N GLU A 196 -10.88 -30.88 1.46
CA GLU A 196 -10.22 -31.87 0.60
C GLU A 196 -11.30 -32.58 -0.23
N PRO A 197 -11.14 -32.70 -1.56
CA PRO A 197 -12.05 -33.52 -2.34
C PRO A 197 -11.93 -34.95 -1.80
N THR A 198 -13.02 -35.45 -1.23
CA THR A 198 -13.18 -36.84 -0.82
C THR A 198 -12.68 -37.71 -1.96
N ARG A 199 -11.53 -38.37 -1.78
CA ARG A 199 -11.08 -39.41 -2.71
C ARG A 199 -12.21 -40.43 -2.76
N ALA A 200 -12.86 -40.52 -3.91
CA ALA A 200 -13.78 -41.62 -4.17
C ALA A 200 -12.99 -42.91 -3.99
N SER A 201 -13.40 -43.71 -3.00
CA SER A 201 -12.96 -45.08 -2.86
C SER A 201 -13.32 -45.80 -4.15
N VAL A 202 -12.31 -46.20 -4.91
CA VAL A 202 -12.48 -47.13 -6.02
C VAL A 202 -12.43 -48.51 -5.37
N GLU A 203 -13.60 -49.14 -5.25
CA GLU A 203 -13.74 -50.60 -5.10
C GLU A 203 -13.47 -51.30 -6.44
#